data_AF-A0A2P4QNJ5-F1
#
_entry.id   AF-A0A2P4QNJ5-F1
#
_cell.length_a   1.000
_cell.length_b   1.000
_cell.length_c   1.000
_cell.angle_alpha   90.00
_cell.angle_beta   90.00
_cell.angle_gamma   90.00
#
_symmetry.space_group_name_H-M   'P 1'
#
loop_
_entity.id
_entity.type
_entity.pdbx_description
1 polymer ?
#
loop_
_entity_poly.entity_id
_entity_poly.type
_entity_poly.pdbx_seq_one_letter_code
_entity_poly.pdbx_strand_id
1 'polypeptide(L)'
;YADDTQWIAKSKVEATKISLIANEFFDINDIKINGGKSEIIVVNPEDSNENERFIEIGKNKDKVFANKGSDAIRILGVWFKADKGDKHTELIVKKEILTILGAIRRKHITHA
;
A
#
# COMPACT_ATOMS: atom_id res chain seq x y z
N TYR A 1 -7.38 -9.75 0.66
CA TYR A 1 -8.54 -10.47 0.08
C TYR A 1 -8.05 -11.15 -1.18
N ALA A 2 -8.31 -12.44 -1.35
CA ALA A 2 -7.65 -13.25 -2.37
C ALA A 2 -6.11 -13.14 -2.27
N ASP A 3 -5.45 -12.54 -3.26
CA ASP A 3 -4.00 -12.31 -3.32
C ASP A 3 -3.53 -11.07 -2.54
N ASP A 4 -4.40 -10.08 -2.30
CA ASP A 4 -4.06 -8.91 -1.49
C ASP A 4 -3.80 -9.31 -0.04
N THR A 5 -2.55 -9.23 0.40
CA THR A 5 -2.13 -9.59 1.76
C THR A 5 -1.63 -8.37 2.51
N GLN A 6 -2.09 -8.17 3.74
CA GLN A 6 -1.57 -7.12 4.63
C GLN A 6 -0.75 -7.72 5.76
N TRP A 7 0.41 -7.15 6.05
CA TRP A 7 1.21 -7.46 7.22
C TRP A 7 1.20 -6.27 8.18
N ILE A 8 0.98 -6.56 9.46
CA ILE A 8 1.04 -5.56 10.52
C ILE A 8 2.19 -5.97 11.45
N ALA A 9 3.12 -5.05 11.68
CA ALA A 9 4.28 -5.25 12.51
C ALA A 9 4.50 -4.02 13.39
N LYS A 10 5.03 -4.21 14.59
CA LYS A 10 5.33 -3.13 15.54
C LYS A 10 6.65 -2.42 15.25
N SER A 11 7.51 -3.02 14.43
CA SER A 11 8.83 -2.46 14.09
C SER A 11 9.32 -2.97 12.74
N LYS A 12 10.31 -2.26 12.18
CA LYS A 12 11.01 -2.68 10.95
C LYS A 12 11.61 -4.08 11.09
N VAL A 13 12.22 -4.39 12.25
CA VAL A 13 12.83 -5.71 12.51
C VAL A 13 11.78 -6.82 12.45
N GLU A 14 10.60 -6.60 13.02
CA GLU A 14 9.50 -7.58 12.98
C GLU A 14 8.91 -7.70 11.56
N ALA A 15 8.73 -6.59 10.85
CA ALA A 15 8.29 -6.59 9.45
C ALA A 15 9.25 -7.37 8.54
N THR A 16 10.57 -7.21 8.73
CA THR A 16 11.58 -7.98 8.00
C THR A 16 11.50 -9.47 8.31
N LYS A 17 11.25 -9.86 9.57
CA LYS A 17 11.06 -11.27 9.94
C LYS A 17 9.82 -11.86 9.26
N ILE A 18 8.71 -11.13 9.24
CA ILE A 18 7.49 -11.54 8.54
C ILE A 18 7.79 -11.71 7.04
N SER A 19 8.47 -10.75 6.42
CA SER A 19 8.88 -10.84 5.00
C SER A 19 9.71 -12.09 4.73
N LEU A 20 10.70 -12.40 5.57
CA LEU A 20 11.54 -13.58 5.39
C LEU A 20 10.74 -14.88 5.42
N ILE A 21 9.86 -15.05 6.41
CA ILE A 21 8.99 -16.24 6.53
C ILE A 21 8.05 -16.34 5.32
N ALA A 22 7.44 -15.21 4.93
CA ALA A 22 6.57 -15.17 3.77
C ALA A 22 7.31 -15.52 2.48
N ASN A 23 8.53 -15.01 2.29
CA ASN A 23 9.35 -15.31 1.12
C ASN A 23 9.65 -16.80 1.00
N GLU A 24 10.01 -17.47 2.11
CA GLU A 24 10.24 -18.92 2.14
C GLU A 24 8.96 -19.69 1.77
N PHE A 25 7.82 -19.32 2.37
CA PHE A 25 6.54 -19.95 2.07
C PHE A 25 6.16 -19.78 0.59
N PHE A 26 6.29 -18.56 0.05
CA PHE A 26 5.92 -18.29 -1.34
C PHE A 26 6.87 -18.95 -2.34
N ASP A 27 8.17 -19.03 -2.05
CA ASP A 27 9.14 -19.72 -2.92
C ASP A 27 8.86 -21.23 -3.00
N ILE A 28 8.53 -21.88 -1.88
CA ILE A 28 8.16 -23.31 -1.85
C ILE A 28 6.90 -23.58 -2.69
N ASN A 29 5.98 -22.62 -2.74
CA ASN A 29 4.72 -22.74 -3.47
C ASN A 29 4.77 -22.18 -4.90
N ASP A 30 5.95 -21.77 -5.40
CA ASP A 30 6.14 -21.12 -6.70
C ASP A 30 5.24 -19.87 -6.90
N ILE A 31 5.03 -19.13 -5.81
CA ILE A 31 4.27 -17.87 -5.79
C ILE A 31 5.24 -16.71 -5.82
N LYS A 32 5.05 -15.78 -6.77
CA LYS A 32 5.86 -14.58 -6.89
C LYS A 32 5.22 -13.38 -6.20
N ILE A 33 5.92 -12.81 -5.21
CA ILE A 33 5.56 -11.50 -4.63
C ILE A 33 5.90 -10.39 -5.64
N ASN A 34 4.99 -9.42 -5.78
CA ASN A 34 5.20 -8.26 -6.65
C ASN A 34 5.68 -7.05 -5.83
N GLY A 35 7.00 -6.83 -5.81
CA GLY A 35 7.64 -5.64 -5.21
C GLY A 35 7.03 -4.33 -5.67
N GLY A 36 6.79 -4.19 -6.98
CA GLY A 36 6.28 -2.94 -7.58
C GLY A 36 4.83 -2.61 -7.26
N LYS A 37 4.05 -3.56 -6.73
CA LYS A 37 2.68 -3.33 -6.26
C LYS A 37 2.57 -3.26 -4.73
N SER A 38 3.64 -3.59 -4.02
CA SER A 38 3.63 -3.62 -2.56
C SER A 38 3.85 -2.21 -2.02
N GLU A 39 3.09 -1.85 -1.00
CA GLU A 39 3.14 -0.53 -0.37
C GLU A 39 3.39 -0.68 1.13
N ILE A 40 4.09 0.29 1.72
CA ILE A 40 4.36 0.31 3.17
C ILE A 40 3.91 1.65 3.72
N ILE A 41 3.19 1.58 4.83
CA ILE A 41 2.83 2.73 5.65
C ILE A 41 3.47 2.58 7.03
N VAL A 42 4.11 3.64 7.52
CA VAL A 42 4.69 3.69 8.86
C VAL A 42 3.95 4.73 9.68
N VAL A 43 3.27 4.27 10.74
CA VAL A 43 2.48 5.13 11.62
C VAL A 43 3.33 5.51 12.83
N ASN A 44 3.39 6.81 13.15
CA ASN A 44 4.19 7.37 14.25
C ASN A 44 5.67 6.90 14.22
N PRO A 45 6.42 7.17 13.14
CA PRO A 45 7.81 6.74 13.03
C PRO A 45 8.68 7.35 14.14
N GLU A 46 9.51 6.51 14.77
CA GLU A 46 10.53 6.96 15.75
C GLU A 46 11.80 7.48 15.04
N ASP A 47 12.18 6.86 13.92
CA ASP A 47 13.36 7.23 13.14
C ASP A 47 13.09 8.41 12.20
N SER A 48 13.95 9.42 12.19
CA SER A 48 13.82 10.59 11.30
C SER A 48 14.29 10.33 9.87
N ASN A 49 15.05 9.26 9.61
CA ASN A 49 15.61 9.00 8.28
C ASN A 49 14.64 8.22 7.38
N GLU A 50 13.90 8.93 6.52
CA GLU A 50 12.97 8.32 5.56
C GLU A 50 13.65 7.38 4.56
N ASN A 51 14.91 7.65 4.18
CA ASN A 51 15.64 6.83 3.20
C ASN A 51 15.96 5.42 3.72
N GLU A 52 15.90 5.22 5.03
CA GLU A 52 16.11 3.92 5.67
C GLU A 52 14.80 3.15 5.90
N ARG A 53 13.65 3.76 5.62
CA ARG A 53 12.35 3.11 5.78
C ARG A 53 12.02 2.26 4.55
N PHE A 54 12.67 1.11 4.44
CA PHE A 54 12.36 0.11 3.43
C PHE A 54 12.46 -1.30 4.02
N ILE A 55 11.80 -2.26 3.38
CA ILE A 55 12.07 -3.69 3.58
C ILE A 55 12.32 -4.34 2.22
N GLU A 56 13.03 -5.45 2.22
CA GLU A 56 13.22 -6.29 1.04
C GLU A 56 12.15 -7.38 1.02
N ILE A 57 11.51 -7.58 -0.12
CA ILE A 57 10.48 -8.62 -0.30
C ILE A 57 10.71 -9.44 -1.57
N GLY A 58 10.20 -10.67 -1.54
CA GLY A 58 10.30 -11.62 -2.64
C GLY A 58 11.70 -12.20 -2.86
N LYS A 59 11.78 -13.17 -3.78
CA LYS A 59 13.02 -13.87 -4.14
C LYS A 59 14.12 -12.94 -4.67
N ASN A 60 13.73 -11.90 -5.39
CA ASN A 60 14.64 -10.91 -5.97
C ASN A 60 15.08 -9.83 -4.96
N LYS A 61 14.58 -9.88 -3.72
CA LYS A 61 14.83 -8.87 -2.68
C LYS A 61 14.50 -7.46 -3.17
N ASP A 62 13.32 -7.32 -3.78
CA ASP A 62 12.83 -6.03 -4.24
C ASP A 62 12.72 -5.08 -3.03
N LYS A 63 13.36 -3.92 -3.12
CA LYS A 63 13.29 -2.89 -2.07
C LYS A 63 12.00 -2.11 -2.19
N VAL A 64 11.15 -2.24 -1.19
CA VAL A 64 9.92 -1.47 -1.07
C VAL A 64 10.12 -0.41 -0.01
N PHE A 65 10.04 0.85 -0.42
CA PHE A 65 10.16 2.00 0.45
C PHE A 65 8.81 2.34 1.08
N ALA A 66 8.85 2.83 2.32
CA ALA A 66 7.70 3.41 2.96
C ALA A 66 7.23 4.64 2.19
N ASN A 67 5.92 4.70 1.95
CA ASN A 67 5.29 5.89 1.45
C ASN A 67 5.49 7.03 2.45
N LYS A 68 5.55 8.26 1.94
CA LYS A 68 5.62 9.45 2.81
C LYS A 68 4.38 9.48 3.69
N GLY A 69 4.50 10.05 4.88
CA GLY A 69 3.37 10.11 5.81
C GLY A 69 2.14 10.82 5.22
N SER A 70 2.38 11.74 4.27
CA SER A 70 1.37 12.48 3.51
C SER A 70 0.58 11.65 2.52
N ASP A 71 1.17 10.57 2.04
CA ASP A 71 0.69 9.80 0.90
C ASP A 71 -0.25 8.71 1.40
N ALA A 72 -1.49 8.74 0.91
CA ALA A 72 -2.51 7.77 1.29
C ALA A 72 -2.37 6.50 0.45
N ILE A 73 -2.46 5.34 1.10
CA ILE A 73 -2.54 4.03 0.46
C ILE A 73 -3.99 3.56 0.42
N ARG A 74 -4.33 2.72 -0.56
CA ARG A 74 -5.68 2.19 -0.72
C ARG A 74 -5.69 0.68 -0.53
N ILE A 75 -6.33 0.22 0.54
CA ILE A 75 -6.48 -1.19 0.85
C ILE A 75 -7.95 -1.56 0.70
N LEU A 76 -8.27 -2.45 -0.24
CA LEU A 76 -9.62 -2.96 -0.48
C LEU A 76 -10.69 -1.87 -0.62
N GLY A 77 -10.34 -0.77 -1.29
CA GLY A 77 -11.25 0.36 -1.50
C GLY A 77 -11.21 1.44 -0.40
N VAL A 78 -10.61 1.16 0.75
CA VAL A 78 -10.49 2.08 1.89
C VAL A 78 -9.14 2.79 1.87
N TRP A 79 -9.17 4.09 2.11
CA TRP A 79 -7.97 4.93 2.15
C TRP A 79 -7.37 4.99 3.56
N PHE A 80 -6.07 4.75 3.67
CA PHE A 80 -5.29 4.83 4.92
C PHE A 80 -4.16 5.83 4.74
N LYS A 81 -3.84 6.57 5.81
CA LYS A 81 -2.74 7.53 5.84
C LYS A 81 -2.07 7.53 7.22
N ALA A 82 -0.77 7.82 7.25
CA ALA A 82 0.00 7.89 8.48
C ALA A 82 -0.13 9.24 9.20
N ASP A 83 -0.10 10.37 8.48
CA ASP A 83 -0.24 11.66 9.16
C ASP A 83 -1.67 11.90 9.65
N LYS A 84 -1.74 12.65 10.76
CA LYS A 84 -2.98 13.13 11.34
C LYS A 84 -3.56 14.31 10.53
N GLY A 85 -4.86 14.54 10.68
CA GLY A 85 -5.59 15.66 10.07
C GLY A 85 -6.64 15.20 9.05
N ASP A 86 -7.50 16.12 8.61
CA ASP A 86 -8.70 15.84 7.80
C ASP A 86 -8.67 16.46 6.40
N LYS A 87 -7.87 17.51 6.19
CA LYS A 87 -7.69 18.17 4.86
C LYS A 87 -7.39 17.19 3.74
N HIS A 88 -6.58 16.17 4.01
CA HIS A 88 -6.25 15.16 3.01
C HIS A 88 -7.45 14.26 2.68
N THR A 89 -8.28 13.94 3.67
CA THR A 89 -9.52 13.18 3.51
C THR A 89 -10.46 13.96 2.59
N GLU A 90 -10.60 15.27 2.80
CA GLU A 90 -11.39 16.13 1.92
C GLU A 90 -10.88 16.09 0.47
N LEU A 91 -9.56 16.15 0.26
CA LEU A 91 -8.95 16.05 -1.07
C LEU A 91 -9.22 14.69 -1.73
N ILE A 92 -9.11 13.59 -0.98
CA ILE A 92 -9.41 12.24 -1.46
C ILE A 92 -10.88 12.13 -1.86
N VAL A 93 -11.80 12.62 -1.03
CA VAL A 93 -13.24 12.63 -1.32
C VAL A 93 -13.54 13.41 -2.61
N LYS A 94 -12.99 14.62 -2.74
CA LYS A 94 -13.13 15.43 -3.97
C LYS A 94 -12.60 14.70 -5.21
N LYS A 95 -11.45 14.05 -5.10
CA LYS A 95 -10.84 13.27 -6.19
C LYS A 95 -11.71 12.07 -6.59
N GLU A 96 -12.24 11.32 -5.64
CA GLU A 96 -13.12 10.18 -5.91
C GLU A 96 -14.42 10.62 -6.60
N ILE A 97 -15.04 11.71 -6.13
CA ILE A 97 -16.22 12.31 -6.77
C ILE A 97 -15.93 12.65 -8.23
N LEU A 98 -14.83 13.36 -8.50
CA LEU A 98 -14.43 13.75 -9.85
C LEU A 98 -14.16 12.53 -10.74
N THR A 99 -13.57 11.48 -10.18
CA THR A 99 -13.29 10.23 -10.90
C THR A 99 -14.58 9.54 -11.32
N ILE A 100 -15.54 9.43 -10.41
CA ILE A 100 -16.86 8.84 -10.66
C ILE A 100 -17.62 9.68 -11.70
N LEU A 101 -17.70 10.99 -11.52
CA LEU A 101 -18.37 11.90 -12.47
C LEU A 101 -17.75 11.79 -13.86
N GLY A 102 -16.41 11.74 -13.95
CA GLY A 102 -15.70 11.56 -15.21
C GLY A 102 -16.02 10.24 -15.89
N ALA A 103 -16.09 9.14 -15.13
CA ALA A 103 -16.46 7.83 -15.66
C ALA A 103 -17.91 7.81 -16.17
N ILE A 104 -18.86 8.34 -15.39
CA ILE A 104 -20.27 8.43 -15.77
C ILE A 104 -20.44 9.27 -17.04
N ARG A 105 -19.82 10.44 -17.11
CA ARG A 105 -19.93 11.35 -18.26
C ARG A 105 -19.45 10.71 -19.58
N ARG A 106 -18.48 9.80 -19.52
CA ARG A 106 -17.92 9.13 -20.70
C ARG A 106 -18.66 7.85 -21.08
N LYS A 107 -19.55 7.32 -20.24
CA LYS A 107 -20.32 6.13 -20.59
C LYS A 107 -21.35 6.48 -21.66
N HIS A 108 -21.28 5.79 -22.79
CA HIS A 108 -22.31 5.85 -23.81
C HIS A 108 -23.62 5.31 -23.24
N ILE A 109 -24.72 6.04 -23.43
CA ILE A 109 -26.06 5.54 -23.14
C ILE A 109 -26.43 4.59 -24.28
N THR A 110 -26.27 3.29 -24.04
CA THR A 110 -26.85 2.26 -24.89
C THR A 110 -28.27 1.99 -24.43
N HIS A 111 -29.25 2.37 -25.24
CA HIS A 111 -30.63 1.91 -25.07
C HIS A 111 -30.68 0.39 -25.34
N ALA A 112 -31.31 -0.36 -24.43
CA ALA A 112 -31.61 -1.77 -24.59
C ALA A 112 -32.96 -1.95 -25.32
#